data_AF-A0A7S2KG00-F1
#
_entry.id   AF-A0A7S2KG00-F1
#
_cell.length_a   1.000
_cell.length_b   1.000
_cell.length_c   1.000
_cell.angle_alpha   90.00
_cell.angle_beta   90.00
_cell.angle_gamma   90.00
#
_symmetry.space_group_name_H-M   'P 1'
#
loop_
_entity.id
_entity.type
_entity.pdbx_description
1 polymer ?
#
loop_
_entity_poly.entity_id
_entity_poly.type
_entity_poly.pdbx_seq_one_letter_code
_entity_poly.pdbx_strand_id
1 'polypeptide(L)'
;AQGTQSKGHVVTENLAQVIRLLECGGSRVAQKYIENPVCYDGRKVDCRVYILLRDATPDHIELYAHNRCFFRIADKKHNISSSADLLDKKRVLSAMHFFRSDSEKTEASKLPVDHDTISKLESDYGNIGFKWKENILPRIHVLAKELFGGMALAYPDMSKGDMISRALYGLDVMFEIVDGEIFPKLTEVTFCPQNNAICDAYERDEDLYRSFNNDIFKCLFFGDVSEDLIRIT
;
A
#
# COMPACT_ATOMS: atom_id res chain seq x y z
N ALA A 1 -19.48 -5.30 10.66
CA ALA A 1 -18.07 -4.93 10.91
C ALA A 1 -17.46 -4.56 9.57
N GLN A 2 -17.09 -3.29 9.37
CA GLN A 2 -16.35 -2.85 8.18
C GLN A 2 -14.93 -3.46 8.27
N GLY A 3 -14.53 -4.21 7.24
CA GLY A 3 -13.34 -5.05 7.27
C GLY A 3 -12.07 -4.25 7.08
N THR A 4 -11.29 -4.08 8.15
CA THR A 4 -9.97 -3.42 8.11
C THR A 4 -8.82 -4.39 8.48
N GLN A 5 -9.11 -5.67 8.71
CA GLN A 5 -8.15 -6.66 9.20
C GLN A 5 -8.06 -7.92 8.33
N SER A 6 -8.03 -7.77 7.01
CA SER A 6 -8.04 -8.88 6.04
C SER A 6 -9.22 -9.88 6.18
N LYS A 7 -10.18 -9.61 7.08
CA LYS A 7 -11.36 -10.43 7.35
C LYS A 7 -12.46 -10.04 6.37
N GLY A 8 -13.08 -11.06 5.77
CA GLY A 8 -14.20 -10.86 4.85
C GLY A 8 -13.83 -10.78 3.36
N HIS A 9 -12.53 -10.81 3.01
CA HIS A 9 -12.12 -10.99 1.61
C HIS A 9 -12.36 -12.43 1.16
N VAL A 10 -12.84 -12.54 -0.08
CA VAL A 10 -13.00 -13.78 -0.83
C VAL A 10 -12.49 -13.50 -2.23
N VAL A 11 -11.60 -14.35 -2.73
CA VAL A 11 -11.19 -14.34 -4.13
C VAL A 11 -11.83 -15.56 -4.78
N THR A 12 -12.55 -15.35 -5.88
CA THR A 12 -13.29 -16.40 -6.57
C THR A 12 -13.44 -16.06 -8.04
N GLU A 13 -13.46 -17.10 -8.88
CA GLU A 13 -13.83 -17.03 -10.30
C GLU A 13 -15.31 -17.41 -10.53
N ASN A 14 -16.04 -17.72 -9.46
CA ASN A 14 -17.43 -18.17 -9.54
C ASN A 14 -18.40 -17.01 -9.31
N LEU A 15 -19.10 -16.59 -10.37
CA LEU A 15 -20.09 -15.50 -10.33
C LEU A 15 -21.21 -15.76 -9.31
N ALA A 16 -21.69 -17.00 -9.18
CA ALA A 16 -22.73 -17.32 -8.21
C ALA A 16 -22.25 -17.13 -6.76
N GLN A 17 -20.97 -17.37 -6.48
CA GLN A 17 -20.39 -17.05 -5.18
C GLN A 17 -20.32 -15.54 -4.94
N VAL A 18 -19.96 -14.76 -5.96
CA VAL A 18 -19.97 -13.28 -5.88
C VAL A 18 -21.37 -12.77 -5.55
N ILE A 19 -22.41 -13.24 -6.25
CA ILE A 19 -23.80 -12.85 -6.00
C ILE A 19 -24.23 -13.20 -4.57
N ARG A 20 -23.94 -14.42 -4.10
CA ARG A 20 -24.27 -14.84 -2.72
C ARG A 20 -23.59 -13.97 -1.66
N LEU A 21 -22.37 -13.50 -1.90
CA LEU A 21 -21.68 -12.60 -0.97
C LEU A 21 -22.40 -11.25 -0.83
N LEU A 22 -23.05 -10.77 -1.89
CA LEU A 22 -23.87 -9.55 -1.86
C LEU A 22 -25.15 -9.76 -1.03
N GLU A 23 -25.72 -10.96 -1.04
CA GLU A 23 -26.93 -11.30 -0.25
C GLU A 23 -26.66 -11.39 1.26
N CYS A 24 -25.40 -11.60 1.67
CA CYS A 24 -25.01 -11.67 3.09
C CYS A 24 -25.08 -10.31 3.84
N GLY A 25 -25.51 -9.24 3.18
CA GLY A 25 -25.66 -7.91 3.76
C GLY A 25 -24.35 -7.11 3.85
N GLY A 26 -24.48 -5.79 3.91
CA GLY A 26 -23.38 -4.82 3.92
C GLY A 26 -22.87 -4.45 2.52
N SER A 27 -22.29 -3.27 2.39
CA SER A 27 -21.65 -2.83 1.14
C SER A 27 -20.35 -3.59 0.92
N ARG A 28 -20.15 -4.11 -0.29
CA ARG A 28 -18.93 -4.81 -0.72
C ARG A 28 -18.41 -4.22 -2.01
N VAL A 29 -17.10 -4.31 -2.20
CA VAL A 29 -16.44 -3.98 -3.46
C VAL A 29 -16.07 -5.28 -4.17
N ALA A 30 -16.52 -5.44 -5.42
CA ALA A 30 -16.01 -6.47 -6.31
C ALA A 30 -14.89 -5.85 -7.16
N GLN A 31 -13.68 -6.38 -7.03
CA GLN A 31 -12.49 -5.89 -7.73
C GLN A 31 -11.87 -7.05 -8.52
N LYS A 32 -11.42 -6.76 -9.75
CA LYS A 32 -10.64 -7.73 -10.53
C LYS A 32 -9.36 -8.08 -9.77
N TYR A 33 -9.13 -9.38 -9.59
CA TYR A 33 -7.94 -9.88 -8.92
C TYR A 33 -6.69 -9.74 -9.81
N ILE A 34 -5.57 -9.35 -9.20
CA ILE A 34 -4.25 -9.30 -9.86
C ILE A 34 -3.66 -10.71 -9.90
N GLU A 35 -3.76 -11.35 -11.06
CA GLU A 35 -3.36 -12.75 -11.27
C GLU A 35 -1.86 -12.91 -11.48
N ASN A 36 -1.20 -11.90 -12.08
CA ASN A 36 0.24 -11.89 -12.37
C ASN A 36 0.97 -10.80 -11.55
N PRO A 37 1.10 -10.96 -10.22
CA PRO A 37 1.77 -9.99 -9.39
C PRO A 37 3.30 -10.14 -9.43
N VAL A 38 4.03 -9.06 -9.16
CA VAL A 38 5.43 -9.14 -8.73
C VAL A 38 5.52 -9.94 -7.42
N CYS A 39 6.53 -10.80 -7.32
CA CYS A 39 6.73 -11.69 -6.20
C CYS A 39 8.15 -11.59 -5.64
N TYR A 40 8.31 -11.60 -4.32
CA TYR A 40 9.60 -11.73 -3.64
C TYR A 40 9.78 -13.18 -3.19
N ASP A 41 10.80 -13.87 -3.69
CA ASP A 41 11.01 -15.31 -3.50
C ASP A 41 9.79 -16.17 -3.88
N GLY A 42 9.11 -15.75 -4.96
CA GLY A 42 7.90 -16.40 -5.47
C GLY A 42 6.66 -16.15 -4.61
N ARG A 43 6.72 -15.28 -3.59
CA ARG A 43 5.58 -14.88 -2.76
C ARG A 43 5.09 -13.49 -3.16
N LYS A 44 3.78 -13.33 -3.33
CA LYS A 44 3.15 -12.07 -3.73
C LYS A 44 3.52 -10.93 -2.77
N VAL A 45 3.78 -9.74 -3.31
CA VAL A 45 4.10 -8.54 -2.53
C VAL A 45 3.13 -7.39 -2.79
N ASP A 46 2.94 -6.59 -1.77
CA ASP A 46 2.44 -5.22 -1.90
C ASP A 46 3.41 -4.27 -1.18
N CYS A 47 3.32 -2.97 -1.44
CA CYS A 47 4.09 -1.93 -0.79
C CYS A 47 3.16 -0.98 -0.02
N ARG A 48 3.47 -0.74 1.26
CA ARG A 48 2.88 0.32 2.07
C ARG A 48 3.67 1.61 1.84
N VAL A 49 3.02 2.58 1.23
CA VAL A 49 3.56 3.94 0.99
C VAL A 49 2.82 4.94 1.85
N TYR A 50 3.52 5.92 2.42
CA TYR A 50 2.90 6.95 3.25
C TYR A 50 2.81 8.27 2.50
N ILE A 51 1.60 8.84 2.45
CA ILE A 51 1.31 10.13 1.83
C ILE A 51 0.77 11.09 2.88
N LEU A 52 1.35 12.28 2.95
CA LEU A 52 0.96 13.36 3.84
C LEU A 52 0.23 14.41 2.99
N LEU A 53 -1.05 14.61 3.28
CA LEU A 53 -1.86 15.69 2.72
C LEU A 53 -1.76 16.90 3.66
N ARG A 54 -1.20 18.00 3.17
CA ARG A 54 -1.07 19.24 3.94
C ARG A 54 -2.07 20.32 3.52
N ASP A 55 -2.47 20.31 2.26
CA ASP A 55 -3.51 21.19 1.71
C ASP A 55 -4.30 20.43 0.65
N ALA A 56 -5.63 20.53 0.71
CA ALA A 56 -6.56 19.86 -0.20
C ALA A 56 -7.25 20.84 -1.17
N THR A 57 -6.73 22.06 -1.33
CA THR A 57 -7.27 23.05 -2.25
C THR A 57 -7.18 22.55 -3.70
N PRO A 58 -8.27 22.53 -4.49
CA PRO A 58 -8.32 21.91 -5.82
C PRO A 58 -7.19 22.30 -6.80
N ASP A 59 -6.75 23.56 -6.77
CA ASP A 59 -5.68 24.08 -7.63
C ASP A 59 -4.33 24.27 -6.90
N HIS A 60 -4.29 23.97 -5.60
CA HIS A 60 -3.12 24.13 -4.74
C HIS A 60 -2.97 22.96 -3.77
N ILE A 61 -3.17 21.74 -4.28
CA ILE A 61 -3.03 20.56 -3.46
C ILE A 61 -1.56 20.39 -3.06
N GLU A 62 -1.33 20.08 -1.79
CA GLU A 62 0.00 19.91 -1.26
C GLU A 62 0.17 18.52 -0.65
N LEU A 63 0.99 17.72 -1.33
CA LEU A 63 1.26 16.33 -0.98
C LEU A 63 2.75 16.09 -0.79
N TYR A 64 3.06 15.29 0.23
CA TYR A 64 4.39 14.75 0.45
C TYR A 64 4.34 13.23 0.52
N ALA A 65 5.28 12.55 -0.12
CA ALA A 65 5.52 11.13 0.06
C ALA A 65 6.67 10.91 1.03
N HIS A 66 6.52 9.99 1.97
CA HIS A 66 7.61 9.60 2.86
C HIS A 66 8.51 8.56 2.18
N ASN A 67 9.82 8.76 2.19
CA ASN A 67 10.80 7.87 1.57
C ASN A 67 10.83 6.48 2.21
N ARG A 68 10.55 6.43 3.52
CA ARG A 68 10.36 5.18 4.25
C ARG A 68 9.02 4.54 3.91
N CYS A 69 9.09 3.44 3.19
CA CYS A 69 8.00 2.55 2.85
C CYS A 69 8.47 1.10 3.07
N PHE A 70 7.55 0.14 3.04
CA PHE A 70 7.92 -1.26 3.25
C PHE A 70 7.05 -2.19 2.42
N PHE A 71 7.64 -3.32 2.01
CA PHE A 71 6.90 -4.39 1.35
C PHE A 71 6.24 -5.28 2.38
N ARG A 72 5.03 -5.74 2.10
CA ARG A 72 4.35 -6.82 2.83
C ARG A 72 4.31 -8.05 1.93
N ILE A 73 4.73 -9.19 2.46
CA ILE A 73 4.92 -10.43 1.71
C ILE A 73 3.89 -11.47 2.15
N ALA A 74 3.27 -12.13 1.18
CA ALA A 74 2.38 -13.26 1.43
C ALA A 74 3.10 -14.43 2.12
N ASP A 75 2.37 -15.25 2.85
CA ASP A 75 2.94 -16.38 3.60
C ASP A 75 3.35 -17.53 2.68
N LYS A 76 2.65 -17.72 1.56
CA LYS A 76 2.87 -18.80 0.60
C LYS A 76 3.26 -18.27 -0.77
N LYS A 77 3.96 -19.13 -1.53
CA LYS A 77 4.27 -18.86 -2.94
C LYS A 77 2.99 -18.66 -3.75
N HIS A 78 3.01 -17.65 -4.60
CA HIS A 78 1.94 -17.34 -5.54
C HIS A 78 1.95 -18.37 -6.67
N ASN A 79 0.88 -19.15 -6.75
CA ASN A 79 0.60 -20.07 -7.85
C ASN A 79 -0.92 -20.35 -7.81
N ILE A 80 -1.64 -19.84 -8.81
CA ILE A 80 -3.07 -20.05 -8.96
C ILE A 80 -3.26 -21.00 -10.13
N SER A 81 -3.56 -22.26 -9.80
CA SER A 81 -3.78 -23.34 -10.78
C SER A 81 -5.15 -23.99 -10.65
N SER A 82 -5.87 -23.68 -9.58
CA SER A 82 -7.20 -24.21 -9.29
C SER A 82 -8.05 -23.19 -8.53
N SER A 83 -9.37 -23.34 -8.58
CA SER A 83 -10.29 -22.51 -7.80
C SER A 83 -10.05 -22.62 -6.28
N ALA A 84 -9.51 -23.74 -5.80
CA ALA A 84 -9.15 -23.92 -4.40
C ALA A 84 -7.98 -23.03 -3.98
N ASP A 85 -7.05 -22.74 -4.91
CA ASP A 85 -5.91 -21.85 -4.64
C ASP A 85 -6.37 -20.41 -4.40
N LEU A 86 -7.47 -19.98 -5.03
CA LEU A 86 -8.08 -18.65 -4.83
C LEU A 86 -8.68 -18.49 -3.42
N LEU A 87 -9.06 -19.59 -2.77
CA LEU A 87 -9.61 -19.57 -1.42
C LEU A 87 -8.52 -19.58 -0.33
N ASP A 88 -7.27 -19.87 -0.69
CA ASP A 88 -6.14 -19.87 0.25
C ASP A 88 -5.64 -18.44 0.51
N LYS A 89 -6.15 -17.85 1.59
CA LYS A 89 -5.78 -16.50 2.04
C LYS A 89 -4.28 -16.30 2.23
N LYS A 90 -3.54 -17.33 2.66
CA LYS A 90 -2.08 -17.27 2.87
C LYS A 90 -1.31 -17.06 1.56
N ARG A 91 -1.96 -17.32 0.42
CA ARG A 91 -1.42 -17.14 -0.92
C ARG A 91 -1.95 -15.87 -1.59
N VAL A 92 -3.25 -15.59 -1.49
CA VAL A 92 -3.88 -14.50 -2.25
C VAL A 92 -3.79 -13.12 -1.57
N LEU A 93 -3.50 -13.08 -0.26
CA LEU A 93 -3.34 -11.86 0.52
C LEU A 93 -1.90 -11.72 1.04
N SER A 94 -1.44 -10.47 1.14
CA SER A 94 -0.11 -10.08 1.64
C SER A 94 -0.16 -9.42 3.03
N ALA A 95 -1.32 -8.88 3.44
CA ALA A 95 -1.57 -8.37 4.79
C ALA A 95 -1.87 -9.50 5.80
N MET A 96 -0.98 -10.49 5.90
CA MET A 96 -1.19 -11.73 6.67
C MET A 96 -1.05 -11.56 8.19
N HIS A 97 -0.41 -10.48 8.64
CA HIS A 97 -0.25 -10.16 10.07
C HIS A 97 -1.58 -10.05 10.83
N PHE A 98 -2.71 -9.85 10.14
CA PHE A 98 -4.05 -9.84 10.75
C PHE A 98 -4.65 -11.23 11.01
N PHE A 99 -4.06 -12.29 10.48
CA PHE A 99 -4.50 -13.69 10.69
C PHE A 99 -3.66 -14.46 11.71
N ARG A 100 -2.52 -13.89 12.13
CA ARG A 100 -1.58 -14.58 13.02
C ARG A 100 -1.99 -14.36 14.47
N SER A 101 -1.94 -15.42 15.28
CA SER A 101 -1.84 -15.30 16.73
C SER A 101 -0.40 -14.97 17.13
N ASP A 102 -0.19 -14.32 18.28
CA ASP A 102 1.15 -13.96 18.78
C ASP A 102 2.14 -15.15 18.89
N SER A 103 1.64 -16.37 18.83
CA SER A 103 2.40 -17.63 18.88
C SER A 103 3.02 -18.09 17.55
N GLU A 104 2.56 -17.59 16.39
CA GLU A 104 3.07 -18.01 15.07
C GLU A 104 4.23 -17.11 14.60
N LYS A 105 5.43 -17.33 15.14
CA LYS A 105 6.68 -16.71 14.65
C LYS A 105 7.10 -17.36 13.32
N THR A 106 6.80 -16.69 12.21
CA THR A 106 7.36 -17.01 10.89
C THR A 106 8.17 -15.82 10.38
N GLU A 107 9.15 -16.10 9.50
CA GLU A 107 10.07 -15.14 8.87
C GLU A 107 9.37 -13.86 8.36
N ALA A 108 10.16 -12.79 8.31
CA ALA A 108 9.71 -11.41 8.11
C ALA A 108 8.67 -11.30 6.97
N SER A 109 7.41 -11.05 7.37
CA SER A 109 6.30 -10.73 6.45
C SER A 109 6.34 -9.28 5.97
N LYS A 110 7.33 -8.51 6.44
CA LYS A 110 7.56 -7.12 6.09
C LYS A 110 9.04 -6.96 5.78
N LEU A 111 9.37 -6.35 4.64
CA LEU A 111 10.74 -6.00 4.29
C LEU A 111 10.85 -4.49 4.09
N PRO A 112 11.93 -3.86 4.55
CA PRO A 112 12.16 -2.45 4.30
C PRO A 112 12.37 -2.23 2.79
N VAL A 113 12.07 -1.02 2.32
CA VAL A 113 12.49 -0.60 0.97
C VAL A 113 13.93 -0.09 1.08
N ASP A 114 14.86 -1.04 1.14
CA ASP A 114 16.30 -0.80 1.28
C ASP A 114 17.08 -1.29 0.06
N HIS A 115 18.41 -1.13 0.10
CA HIS A 115 19.28 -1.51 -1.00
C HIS A 115 19.15 -2.99 -1.37
N ASP A 116 19.12 -3.88 -0.38
CA ASP A 116 19.17 -5.32 -0.62
C ASP A 116 17.84 -5.84 -1.16
N THR A 117 16.73 -5.39 -0.57
CA THR A 117 15.38 -5.75 -1.01
C THR A 117 15.11 -5.24 -2.43
N ILE A 118 15.49 -3.99 -2.72
CA ILE A 118 15.32 -3.41 -4.05
C ILE A 118 16.25 -4.07 -5.07
N SER A 119 17.54 -4.26 -4.75
CA SER A 119 18.49 -4.90 -5.68
C SER A 119 18.03 -6.29 -6.10
N LYS A 120 17.44 -7.05 -5.17
CA LYS A 120 16.85 -8.35 -5.49
C LYS A 120 15.66 -8.22 -6.44
N LEU A 121 14.69 -7.35 -6.16
CA LEU A 121 13.54 -7.15 -7.04
C LEU A 121 13.95 -6.65 -8.43
N GLU A 122 14.93 -5.75 -8.50
CA GLU A 122 15.48 -5.26 -9.77
C GLU A 122 16.29 -6.32 -10.51
N SER A 123 16.92 -7.26 -9.80
CA SER A 123 17.55 -8.43 -10.42
C SER A 123 16.49 -9.38 -10.98
N ASP A 124 15.43 -9.64 -10.21
CA ASP A 124 14.38 -10.60 -10.56
C ASP A 124 13.46 -10.08 -11.69
N TYR A 125 13.24 -8.76 -11.76
CA TYR A 125 12.22 -8.15 -12.64
C TYR A 125 12.71 -6.92 -13.42
N GLY A 126 13.99 -6.52 -13.31
CA GLY A 126 14.50 -5.31 -13.97
C GLY A 126 14.47 -5.40 -15.49
N ASN A 127 14.53 -6.60 -16.06
CA ASN A 127 14.38 -6.85 -17.50
C ASN A 127 12.96 -6.54 -18.02
N ILE A 128 11.95 -6.56 -17.15
CA ILE A 128 10.56 -6.21 -17.46
C ILE A 128 10.12 -4.89 -16.79
N GLY A 129 11.11 -4.07 -16.43
CA GLY A 129 10.88 -2.71 -15.96
C GLY A 129 10.58 -2.56 -14.47
N PHE A 130 11.01 -3.47 -13.59
CA PHE A 130 11.07 -3.11 -12.16
C PHE A 130 12.35 -2.32 -11.88
N LYS A 131 12.25 -0.98 -11.80
CA LYS A 131 13.34 -0.08 -11.41
C LYS A 131 12.83 0.92 -10.37
N TRP A 132 13.15 0.69 -9.11
CA TRP A 132 12.44 1.34 -7.99
C TRP A 132 12.44 2.86 -8.12
N LYS A 133 13.63 3.46 -8.25
CA LYS A 133 13.79 4.91 -8.34
C LYS A 133 13.42 5.48 -9.72
N GLU A 134 13.68 4.73 -10.78
CA GLU A 134 13.57 5.24 -12.15
C GLU A 134 12.13 5.21 -12.66
N ASN A 135 11.33 4.21 -12.28
CA ASN A 135 9.98 4.05 -12.82
C ASN A 135 8.90 3.67 -11.81
N ILE A 136 9.17 2.83 -10.80
CA ILE A 136 8.12 2.38 -9.87
C ILE A 136 7.68 3.51 -8.95
N LEU A 137 8.61 4.12 -8.21
CA LEU A 137 8.32 5.19 -7.26
C LEU A 137 7.72 6.43 -7.95
N PRO A 138 8.25 6.91 -9.10
CA PRO A 138 7.59 7.98 -9.86
C PRO A 138 6.15 7.66 -10.27
N ARG A 139 5.87 6.42 -10.73
CA ARG A 139 4.50 6.00 -11.08
C ARG A 139 3.59 5.97 -9.85
N ILE A 140 4.09 5.59 -8.68
CA ILE A 140 3.35 5.68 -7.41
C ILE A 140 3.04 7.13 -7.05
N HIS A 141 3.99 8.05 -7.23
CA HIS A 141 3.77 9.47 -6.98
C HIS A 141 2.69 10.06 -7.91
N VAL A 142 2.72 9.70 -9.20
CA VAL A 142 1.67 10.08 -10.15
C VAL A 142 0.31 9.54 -9.70
N LEU A 143 0.24 8.27 -9.32
CA LEU A 143 -0.97 7.65 -8.81
C LEU A 143 -1.53 8.43 -7.60
N ALA A 144 -0.68 8.79 -6.65
CA ALA A 144 -1.08 9.56 -5.47
C ALA A 144 -1.57 10.96 -5.88
N LYS A 145 -0.85 11.66 -6.76
CA LYS A 145 -1.23 12.98 -7.26
C LYS A 145 -2.60 12.96 -7.95
N GLU A 146 -2.87 11.97 -8.80
CA GLU A 146 -4.15 11.81 -9.48
C GLU A 146 -5.29 11.49 -8.50
N LEU A 147 -5.05 10.56 -7.56
CA LEU A 147 -6.02 10.20 -6.52
C LEU A 147 -6.44 11.42 -5.69
N PHE A 148 -5.47 12.12 -5.12
CA PHE A 148 -5.72 13.22 -4.20
C PHE A 148 -6.19 14.48 -4.95
N GLY A 149 -5.71 14.73 -6.17
CA GLY A 149 -6.23 15.80 -7.03
C GLY A 149 -7.69 15.57 -7.44
N GLY A 150 -8.04 14.34 -7.83
CA GLY A 150 -9.43 13.98 -8.11
C GLY A 150 -10.34 14.10 -6.88
N MET A 151 -9.82 13.73 -5.70
CA MET A 151 -10.52 13.92 -4.43
C MET A 151 -10.76 15.40 -4.11
N ALA A 152 -9.74 16.26 -4.24
CA ALA A 152 -9.85 17.69 -3.98
C ALA A 152 -10.91 18.33 -4.90
N LEU A 153 -10.93 17.96 -6.19
CA LEU A 153 -11.94 18.42 -7.14
C LEU A 153 -13.36 17.92 -6.81
N ALA A 154 -13.49 16.68 -6.35
CA ALA A 154 -14.78 16.08 -5.99
C ALA A 154 -15.33 16.64 -4.66
N TYR A 155 -14.46 17.05 -3.74
CA TYR A 155 -14.79 17.51 -2.40
C TYR A 155 -14.12 18.85 -2.07
N PRO A 156 -14.46 19.93 -2.79
CA PRO A 156 -13.84 21.26 -2.62
C PRO A 156 -14.09 21.87 -1.23
N ASP A 157 -15.03 21.31 -0.48
CA ASP A 157 -15.35 21.71 0.89
C ASP A 157 -14.25 21.33 1.89
N MET A 158 -13.36 20.39 1.53
CA MET A 158 -12.21 20.00 2.36
C MET A 158 -11.17 21.12 2.54
N SER A 159 -11.26 22.18 1.74
CA SER A 159 -10.42 23.38 1.80
C SER A 159 -11.19 24.65 2.22
N LYS A 160 -12.42 24.55 2.77
CA LYS A 160 -13.23 25.72 3.13
C LYS A 160 -12.88 26.30 4.52
N GLY A 161 -12.71 27.62 4.56
CA GLY A 161 -12.56 28.41 5.80
C GLY A 161 -11.14 28.35 6.38
N ASP A 162 -11.03 28.54 7.69
CA ASP A 162 -9.74 28.53 8.42
C ASP A 162 -9.23 27.10 8.72
N MET A 163 -9.96 26.07 8.31
CA MET A 163 -9.60 24.66 8.49
C MET A 163 -9.05 24.07 7.19
N ILE A 164 -7.72 24.09 7.06
CA ILE A 164 -7.03 23.30 6.04
C ILE A 164 -7.00 21.85 6.52
N SER A 165 -7.65 20.93 5.79
CA SER A 165 -7.63 19.50 6.11
C SER A 165 -6.22 18.95 5.95
N ARG A 166 -5.69 18.32 7.01
CA ARG A 166 -4.36 17.69 7.01
C ARG A 166 -4.46 16.26 7.50
N ALA A 167 -3.75 15.34 6.86
CA ALA A 167 -3.85 13.93 7.22
C ALA A 167 -2.66 13.10 6.72
N LEU A 168 -2.39 12.02 7.45
CA LEU A 168 -1.52 10.93 7.01
C LEU A 168 -2.38 9.82 6.41
N TYR A 169 -1.97 9.35 5.24
CA TYR A 169 -2.57 8.22 4.54
C TYR A 169 -1.54 7.13 4.29
N GLY A 170 -1.98 5.87 4.39
CA GLY A 170 -1.24 4.71 3.92
C GLY A 170 -1.84 4.23 2.61
N LEU A 171 -1.05 4.21 1.54
CA LEU A 171 -1.42 3.61 0.27
C LEU A 171 -0.88 2.18 0.25
N ASP A 172 -1.77 1.24 -0.02
CA ASP A 172 -1.41 -0.14 -0.30
C ASP A 172 -1.33 -0.30 -1.82
N VAL A 173 -0.12 -0.55 -2.32
CA VAL A 173 0.17 -0.61 -3.76
C VAL A 173 0.68 -2.00 -4.13
N MET A 174 -0.02 -2.64 -5.05
CA MET A 174 0.43 -3.88 -5.69
C MET A 174 1.11 -3.60 -7.03
N PHE A 175 1.85 -4.57 -7.56
CA PHE A 175 2.51 -4.46 -8.86
C PHE A 175 2.02 -5.58 -9.78
N GLU A 176 1.33 -5.23 -10.85
CA GLU A 176 0.81 -6.16 -11.84
C GLU A 176 1.74 -6.22 -13.05
N ILE A 177 2.01 -7.43 -13.52
CA ILE A 177 2.74 -7.70 -14.75
C ILE A 177 1.72 -7.84 -15.88
N VAL A 178 1.79 -6.94 -16.86
CA VAL A 178 0.93 -6.94 -18.06
C VAL A 178 1.83 -6.82 -19.27
N ASP A 179 1.72 -7.77 -20.21
CA ASP A 179 2.46 -7.76 -21.49
C ASP A 179 3.98 -7.54 -21.36
N GLY A 180 4.58 -8.07 -20.27
CA GLY A 180 6.02 -7.92 -20.02
C GLY A 180 6.43 -6.57 -19.44
N GLU A 181 5.49 -5.80 -18.90
CA GLU A 181 5.74 -4.56 -18.17
C GLU A 181 5.08 -4.58 -16.78
N ILE A 182 5.65 -3.81 -15.85
CA ILE A 182 5.15 -3.72 -14.47
C ILE A 182 4.41 -2.40 -14.22
N PHE A 183 3.20 -2.52 -13.69
CA PHE A 183 2.33 -1.39 -13.36
C PHE A 183 1.96 -1.39 -11.87
N PRO A 184 2.24 -0.29 -11.15
CA PRO A 184 1.67 -0.08 -9.82
C PRO A 184 0.14 0.02 -9.89
N LYS A 185 -0.54 -0.66 -8.96
CA LYS A 185 -1.99 -0.70 -8.82
C LYS A 185 -2.36 -0.38 -7.38
N LEU A 186 -3.14 0.68 -7.18
CA LEU A 186 -3.69 1.02 -5.88
C LEU A 186 -4.74 -0.01 -5.48
N THR A 187 -4.59 -0.60 -4.29
CA THR A 187 -5.57 -1.56 -3.76
C THR A 187 -6.41 -0.97 -2.63
N GLU A 188 -5.80 -0.16 -1.76
CA GLU A 188 -6.48 0.45 -0.62
C GLU A 188 -5.80 1.78 -0.24
N VAL A 189 -6.57 2.69 0.33
CA VAL A 189 -6.09 3.89 1.02
C VAL A 189 -6.60 3.86 2.45
N THR A 190 -5.69 3.82 3.42
CA THR A 190 -6.00 3.84 4.85
C THR A 190 -5.79 5.25 5.40
N PHE A 191 -6.84 5.88 5.95
CA PHE A 191 -6.71 7.11 6.73
C PHE A 191 -6.10 6.80 8.11
N CYS A 192 -5.12 7.60 8.54
CA CYS A 192 -4.41 7.39 9.81
C CYS A 192 -3.91 5.95 9.98
N PRO A 193 -3.01 5.46 9.10
CA PRO A 193 -2.50 4.11 9.19
C PRO A 193 -1.77 3.88 10.53
N GLN A 194 -1.73 2.62 10.97
CA GLN A 194 -0.88 2.25 12.10
C GLN A 194 0.59 2.36 11.72
N ASN A 195 1.35 3.11 12.52
CA ASN A 195 2.76 3.39 12.24
C ASN A 195 3.72 2.33 12.80
N ASN A 196 3.30 1.45 13.71
CA ASN A 196 4.16 0.41 14.28
C ASN A 196 4.75 -0.54 13.21
N ALA A 197 4.03 -0.73 12.10
CA ALA A 197 4.44 -1.63 11.04
C ALA A 197 5.71 -1.15 10.31
N ILE A 198 6.01 0.16 10.33
CA ILE A 198 7.29 0.64 9.80
C ILE A 198 8.45 0.23 10.71
N CYS A 199 8.25 0.28 12.03
CA CYS A 199 9.23 -0.15 13.01
C CYS A 199 9.52 -1.65 12.84
N ASP A 200 8.48 -2.48 12.67
CA ASP A 200 8.66 -3.92 12.41
C ASP A 200 9.45 -4.22 11.13
N ALA A 201 9.26 -3.42 10.07
CA ALA A 201 9.95 -3.62 8.80
C ALA A 201 11.43 -3.23 8.88
N TYR A 202 11.78 -2.26 9.72
CA TYR A 202 13.14 -1.77 9.92
C TYR A 202 13.70 -2.25 11.26
N GLU A 203 13.61 -3.56 11.50
CA GLU A 203 14.26 -4.25 12.64
C GLU A 203 13.94 -3.74 14.05
N ARG A 204 12.76 -3.15 14.23
CA ARG A 204 12.31 -2.53 15.48
C ARG A 204 13.20 -1.38 15.96
N ASP A 205 13.77 -0.63 15.02
CA ASP A 205 14.52 0.58 15.33
C ASP A 205 13.59 1.66 15.92
N GLU A 206 13.68 1.84 17.24
CA GLU A 206 12.86 2.81 17.97
C GLU A 206 13.20 4.26 17.60
N ASP A 207 14.45 4.56 17.25
CA ASP A 207 14.87 5.90 16.86
C ASP A 207 14.40 6.22 15.44
N LEU A 208 14.38 5.22 14.56
CA LEU A 208 13.71 5.28 13.26
C LEU A 208 12.20 5.53 13.41
N TYR A 209 11.55 4.83 14.35
CA TYR A 209 10.13 5.06 14.63
C TYR A 209 9.87 6.48 15.15
N ARG A 210 10.69 6.98 16.08
CA ARG A 210 10.58 8.35 16.59
C ARG A 210 10.81 9.39 15.49
N SER A 211 11.87 9.24 14.70
CA SER A 211 12.17 10.14 13.59
C SER A 211 11.03 10.16 12.57
N PHE A 212 10.51 9.00 12.16
CA PHE A 212 9.36 8.90 11.26
C PHE A 212 8.13 9.68 11.76
N ASN A 213 7.76 9.51 13.03
CA ASN A 213 6.63 10.27 13.59
C ASN A 213 6.94 11.77 13.69
N ASN A 214 8.19 12.14 13.99
CA ASN A 214 8.61 13.54 14.02
C ASN A 214 8.56 14.18 12.63
N ASP A 215 8.97 13.46 11.58
CA ASP A 215 8.90 13.93 10.18
C ASP A 215 7.45 14.26 9.79
N ILE A 216 6.53 13.34 10.10
CA ILE A 216 5.10 13.54 9.87
C ILE A 216 4.57 14.74 10.64
N PHE A 217 4.86 14.81 11.94
CA PHE A 217 4.32 15.87 12.79
C PHE A 217 4.85 17.25 12.39
N LYS A 218 6.15 17.36 12.12
CA LYS A 218 6.78 18.61 11.64
C LYS A 218 6.17 19.07 10.32
N CYS A 219 6.02 18.16 9.36
CA CYS A 219 5.45 18.48 8.05
C CYS A 219 4.00 18.95 8.16
N LEU A 220 3.16 18.20 8.88
CA LEU A 220 1.73 18.48 8.96
C LEU A 220 1.41 19.66 9.87
N PHE A 221 2.20 19.96 10.91
CA PHE A 221 1.80 20.95 11.91
C PHE A 221 2.73 22.16 12.03
N PHE A 222 4.02 22.02 11.70
CA PHE A 222 4.99 23.12 11.79
C PHE A 222 5.38 23.71 10.43
N GLY A 223 5.01 23.05 9.32
CA GLY A 223 5.39 23.49 7.98
C GLY A 223 6.82 23.12 7.59
N ASP A 224 7.53 22.40 8.47
CA ASP A 224 8.91 21.96 8.30
C ASP A 224 8.96 20.63 7.54
N VAL A 225 9.68 20.59 6.43
CA VAL A 225 9.84 19.40 5.59
C VAL A 225 11.22 18.80 5.83
N SER A 226 11.27 17.54 6.29
CA SER A 226 12.53 16.82 6.45
C SER A 226 13.03 16.22 5.14
N GLU A 227 14.29 15.77 5.12
CA GLU A 227 14.92 15.15 3.94
C GLU A 227 14.26 13.81 3.55
N ASP A 228 13.55 13.18 4.49
CA ASP A 228 12.82 11.94 4.28
C ASP A 228 11.44 12.15 3.60
N LEU A 229 11.06 13.40 3.32
CA LEU A 229 9.81 13.77 2.67
C LEU A 229 10.05 14.37 1.29
N ILE A 230 9.43 13.78 0.28
CA ILE A 230 9.46 14.28 -1.11
C ILE A 230 8.13 14.95 -1.40
N ARG A 231 8.15 16.22 -1.80
CA ARG A 231 6.96 16.88 -2.36
C ARG A 231 6.62 16.27 -3.71
N ILE A 232 5.38 15.83 -3.91
CA ILE A 232 4.93 15.12 -5.13
C ILE A 232 3.94 15.93 -5.99
N THR A 233 3.63 17.16 -5.58
CA THR A 233 2.70 18.09 -6.25
C THR A 233 3.38 19.33 -6.76
#